data_AF-A0A4R4T3V8-F1
#
_entry.id   AF-A0A4R4T3V8-F1
#
_cell.length_a   1.000
_cell.length_b   1.000
_cell.length_c   1.000
_cell.angle_alpha   90.00
_cell.angle_beta   90.00
_cell.angle_gamma   90.00
#
_symmetry.space_group_name_H-M   'P 1'
#
loop_
_entity.id
_entity.type
_entity.pdbx_description
1 polymer ?
#
loop_
_entity_poly.entity_id
_entity_poly.type
_entity_poly.pdbx_seq_one_letter_code
_entity_poly.pdbx_strand_id
1 'polypeptide(L)'
;MVRRNSTVPRGRKESNIGWLVGVLLLGVAAAGCSGESTQAEPVASESPTQSPQSSSAPQGSAGSQSSPEAVVRGWTTALVTNQLKQACMSMAVAPDKNSAPSPATSEACGSGGRAANMLRRLQPSFTPANSGTSPQVKVADVTPSGGTVTVSGDQITVDGQTLTAIVLSNSTGLKKENIGLGVKAGNISGKWYVTDIKLSIR
;
A
#
# COMPACT_ATOMS: atom_id res chain seq x y z
N MET A 1 42.74 26.96 47.85
CA MET A 1 41.55 26.47 48.61
C MET A 1 40.84 25.47 47.69
N VAL A 2 40.92 24.13 47.85
CA VAL A 2 40.31 23.28 48.91
C VAL A 2 38.79 23.56 48.95
N ARG A 3 37.82 22.66 48.68
CA ARG A 3 37.70 21.19 48.70
C ARG A 3 36.36 20.74 48.05
N ARG A 4 36.37 19.52 47.48
CA ARG A 4 35.38 18.39 47.53
C ARG A 4 34.00 18.55 46.88
N ASN A 5 33.66 17.71 45.89
CA ASN A 5 33.22 16.29 45.93
C ASN A 5 31.81 16.06 46.51
N SER A 6 30.91 15.52 45.69
CA SER A 6 29.85 14.58 46.09
C SER A 6 29.33 13.82 44.88
N THR A 7 29.92 12.65 44.64
CA THR A 7 29.30 11.49 43.98
C THR A 7 28.15 10.96 44.85
N VAL A 8 27.01 10.62 44.25
CA VAL A 8 26.05 9.67 44.83
C VAL A 8 25.72 8.58 43.80
N PRO A 9 25.89 7.30 44.14
CA PRO A 9 25.55 6.16 43.31
C PRO A 9 24.12 5.66 43.58
N ARG A 10 23.47 5.10 42.55
CA ARG A 10 22.40 4.09 42.65
C ARG A 10 22.63 3.17 41.44
N GLY A 11 22.74 1.85 41.54
CA GLY A 11 22.29 0.92 42.55
C GLY A 11 21.89 -0.33 41.76
N ARG A 12 22.80 -1.31 41.72
CA ARG A 12 22.67 -2.62 41.08
C ARG A 12 21.42 -3.36 41.61
N LYS A 13 20.64 -3.94 40.70
CA LYS A 13 19.90 -5.20 40.96
C LYS A 13 20.01 -6.09 39.73
N GLU A 14 20.91 -7.06 39.81
CA GLU A 14 20.76 -8.35 39.15
C GLU A 14 19.73 -9.16 39.94
N SER A 15 18.87 -9.90 39.23
CA SER A 15 18.30 -11.18 39.67
C SER A 15 17.62 -11.87 38.47
N ASN A 16 18.36 -12.82 37.89
CA ASN A 16 18.05 -14.23 37.65
C ASN A 16 16.60 -14.74 37.44
N ILE A 17 16.58 -15.93 36.80
CA ILE A 17 15.53 -16.97 36.70
C ILE A 17 14.67 -16.82 35.43
N GLY A 18 14.58 -17.75 34.46
CA GLY A 18 14.90 -19.18 34.43
C GLY A 18 13.66 -19.99 33.99
N TRP A 19 13.85 -20.90 33.02
CA TRP A 19 12.95 -22.01 32.58
C TRP A 19 11.69 -21.58 31.77
N LEU A 20 11.16 -22.27 30.74
CA LEU A 20 10.92 -23.71 30.47
C LEU A 20 10.85 -23.94 28.93
N VAL A 21 11.47 -25.00 28.37
CA VAL A 21 10.93 -26.33 28.02
C VAL A 21 9.73 -26.29 27.05
N GLY A 22 9.91 -26.92 25.87
CA GLY A 22 8.95 -26.95 24.78
C GLY A 22 7.89 -28.05 24.84
N VAL A 23 7.08 -28.13 23.79
CA VAL A 23 6.25 -29.30 23.46
C VAL A 23 6.15 -29.44 21.95
N LEU A 24 6.44 -30.66 21.50
CA LEU A 24 6.28 -31.22 20.17
C LEU A 24 4.87 -31.84 20.08
N LEU A 25 4.10 -31.58 19.02
CA LEU A 25 2.99 -32.48 18.64
C LEU A 25 2.96 -32.68 17.12
N LEU A 26 3.12 -33.95 16.77
CA LEU A 26 2.88 -34.59 15.48
C LEU A 26 1.38 -34.87 15.29
N GLY A 27 0.97 -35.01 14.03
CA GLY A 27 -0.24 -35.76 13.62
C GLY A 27 -1.19 -34.97 12.73
N VAL A 28 -1.91 -35.53 11.75
CA VAL A 28 -2.06 -36.88 11.18
C VAL A 28 -2.65 -36.65 9.76
N ALA A 29 -2.26 -37.48 8.78
CA ALA A 29 -2.86 -37.55 7.45
C ALA A 29 -4.16 -38.37 7.45
N ALA A 30 -5.16 -38.03 6.62
CA ALA A 30 -6.07 -39.00 5.99
C ALA A 30 -7.08 -38.37 5.00
N ALA A 31 -7.46 -39.20 4.01
CA ALA A 31 -8.64 -39.20 3.14
C ALA A 31 -8.66 -38.14 2.00
N GLY A 32 -8.65 -38.48 0.72
CA GLY A 32 -9.05 -39.73 0.06
C GLY A 32 -10.58 -39.79 -0.09
N CYS A 33 -11.09 -39.27 -1.21
CA CYS A 33 -12.45 -39.56 -1.67
C CYS A 33 -12.39 -39.85 -3.17
N SER A 34 -12.37 -41.14 -3.46
CA SER A 34 -12.83 -41.72 -4.73
C SER A 34 -14.32 -41.43 -4.90
N GLY A 35 -14.69 -40.92 -6.07
CA GLY A 35 -16.05 -40.94 -6.58
C GLY A 35 -16.13 -41.96 -7.71
N GLU A 36 -16.90 -43.01 -7.49
CA GLU A 36 -17.09 -44.17 -8.35
C GLU A 36 -18.34 -44.01 -9.25
N SER A 37 -18.26 -44.62 -10.44
CA SER A 37 -19.32 -45.09 -11.34
C SER A 37 -20.31 -44.10 -11.98
N THR A 38 -20.30 -44.03 -13.32
CA THR A 38 -21.20 -44.86 -14.15
C THR A 38 -21.00 -44.53 -15.64
N GLN A 39 -20.82 -45.60 -16.42
CA GLN A 39 -20.80 -45.65 -17.88
C GLN A 39 -22.20 -45.42 -18.46
N ALA A 40 -22.33 -44.49 -19.41
CA ALA A 40 -23.38 -44.50 -20.43
C ALA A 40 -22.83 -43.86 -21.71
N GLU A 41 -23.02 -44.58 -22.82
CA GLU A 41 -22.60 -44.23 -24.19
C GLU A 41 -23.46 -43.12 -24.84
N PRO A 42 -23.06 -42.59 -26.02
CA PRO A 42 -23.43 -41.27 -26.50
C PRO A 42 -24.72 -41.24 -27.31
N VAL A 43 -25.47 -40.15 -27.18
CA VAL A 43 -26.43 -39.69 -28.20
C VAL A 43 -26.37 -38.16 -28.30
N ALA A 44 -26.44 -37.69 -29.54
CA ALA A 44 -26.16 -36.34 -29.98
C ALA A 44 -27.28 -35.32 -29.67
N SER A 45 -26.86 -34.05 -29.75
CA SER A 45 -27.65 -32.84 -30.03
C SER A 45 -28.58 -32.32 -28.93
N GLU A 46 -28.25 -31.15 -28.37
CA GLU A 46 -28.92 -29.85 -28.64
C GLU A 46 -28.45 -28.82 -27.58
N SER A 47 -28.12 -27.61 -28.02
CA SER A 47 -27.77 -26.47 -27.15
C SER A 47 -28.97 -26.00 -26.33
N PRO A 48 -28.76 -25.44 -25.11
CA PRO A 48 -28.80 -23.98 -25.04
C PRO A 48 -27.87 -23.32 -23.98
N THR A 49 -27.46 -22.09 -24.31
CA THR A 49 -27.17 -20.96 -23.40
C THR A 49 -26.11 -21.17 -22.32
N GLN A 50 -24.85 -20.92 -22.69
CA GLN A 50 -23.76 -20.65 -21.76
C GLN A 50 -23.92 -19.23 -21.17
N SER A 51 -24.28 -19.16 -19.89
CA SER A 51 -24.09 -17.98 -19.05
C SER A 51 -22.64 -17.49 -19.10
N PRO A 52 -22.37 -16.17 -18.98
CA PRO A 52 -21.01 -15.66 -19.05
C PRO A 52 -20.14 -16.29 -17.95
N GLN A 53 -19.05 -16.92 -18.39
CA GLN A 53 -17.95 -17.35 -17.53
C GLN A 53 -17.53 -16.17 -16.65
N SER A 54 -17.88 -16.25 -15.36
CA SER A 54 -17.12 -15.59 -14.31
C SER A 54 -15.66 -15.99 -14.50
N SER A 55 -14.89 -15.05 -15.04
CA SER A 55 -13.45 -15.17 -15.12
C SER A 55 -12.93 -15.20 -13.69
N SER A 56 -12.67 -16.39 -13.19
CA SER A 56 -11.88 -16.59 -11.98
C SER A 56 -10.48 -16.07 -12.27
N ALA A 57 -10.26 -14.79 -11.96
CA ALA A 57 -8.93 -14.22 -11.93
C ALA A 57 -8.09 -15.05 -10.94
N PRO A 58 -6.85 -15.44 -11.30
CA PRO A 58 -6.00 -16.16 -10.38
C PRO A 58 -5.72 -15.28 -9.16
N GLN A 59 -6.12 -15.80 -8.01
CA GLN A 59 -5.78 -15.32 -6.69
C GLN A 59 -4.28 -15.55 -6.47
N GLY A 60 -3.48 -14.59 -6.93
CA GLY A 60 -2.02 -14.59 -6.78
C GLY A 60 -1.57 -13.18 -6.42
N SER A 61 -0.67 -13.09 -5.43
CA SER A 61 -0.01 -11.88 -4.92
C SER A 61 0.87 -11.16 -5.96
N ALA A 62 0.34 -10.88 -7.14
CA ALA A 62 0.76 -9.82 -8.06
C ALA A 62 -0.03 -8.54 -7.70
N GLY A 63 -0.14 -8.17 -6.42
CA GLY A 63 0.95 -7.51 -5.69
C GLY A 63 1.02 -6.09 -6.25
N SER A 64 0.65 -5.09 -5.45
CA SER A 64 0.23 -3.72 -5.81
C SER A 64 1.11 -2.90 -6.78
N GLN A 65 2.09 -3.48 -7.46
CA GLN A 65 3.07 -2.86 -8.35
C GLN A 65 3.00 -3.41 -9.78
N SER A 66 1.98 -4.22 -10.10
CA SER A 66 1.78 -4.83 -11.43
C SER A 66 1.28 -3.82 -12.48
N SER A 67 0.58 -2.78 -12.06
CA SER A 67 0.09 -1.69 -12.92
C SER A 67 0.23 -0.33 -12.23
N PRO A 68 0.19 0.79 -12.97
CA PRO A 68 0.20 2.12 -12.35
C PRO A 68 -1.04 2.37 -11.51
N GLU A 69 -2.22 1.92 -11.94
CA GLU A 69 -3.47 2.05 -11.17
C GLU A 69 -3.39 1.26 -9.86
N ALA A 70 -2.83 0.04 -9.92
CA ALA A 70 -2.67 -0.81 -8.75
C ALA A 70 -1.76 -0.16 -7.70
N VAL A 71 -0.65 0.47 -8.12
CA VAL A 71 0.28 1.10 -7.17
C VAL A 71 -0.26 2.38 -6.60
N VAL A 72 -0.91 3.21 -7.41
CA VAL A 72 -1.56 4.43 -6.92
C VAL A 72 -2.67 4.07 -5.95
N ARG A 73 -3.52 3.08 -6.28
CA ARG A 73 -4.59 2.59 -5.40
C ARG A 73 -4.03 2.08 -4.08
N GLY A 74 -3.05 1.18 -4.12
CA GLY A 74 -2.44 0.61 -2.91
C GLY A 74 -1.75 1.65 -2.04
N TRP A 75 -1.02 2.58 -2.67
CA TRP A 75 -0.39 3.71 -1.97
C TRP A 75 -1.42 4.62 -1.30
N THR A 76 -2.47 5.02 -2.02
CA THR A 76 -3.54 5.86 -1.47
C THR A 76 -4.27 5.14 -0.34
N THR A 77 -4.64 3.87 -0.49
CA THR A 77 -5.25 3.06 0.58
C THR A 77 -4.35 3.02 1.82
N ALA A 78 -3.06 2.74 1.65
CA ALA A 78 -2.13 2.71 2.77
C ALA A 78 -1.96 4.08 3.43
N LEU A 79 -1.96 5.16 2.66
CA LEU A 79 -1.90 6.52 3.20
C LEU A 79 -3.15 6.84 4.04
N VAL A 80 -4.35 6.63 3.48
CA VAL A 80 -5.59 7.02 4.17
C VAL A 80 -5.92 6.15 5.39
N THR A 81 -5.42 4.91 5.42
CA THR A 81 -5.54 3.99 6.57
C THR A 81 -4.37 4.10 7.56
N ASN A 82 -3.53 5.14 7.42
CA ASN A 82 -2.37 5.38 8.29
C ASN A 82 -1.34 4.23 8.32
N GLN A 83 -1.28 3.42 7.27
CA GLN A 83 -0.26 2.39 7.05
C GLN A 83 0.98 3.00 6.36
N LEU A 84 1.56 4.03 6.99
CA LEU A 84 2.60 4.87 6.38
C LEU A 84 3.84 4.09 5.93
N LYS A 85 4.19 3.01 6.61
CA LYS A 85 5.27 2.12 6.19
C LYS A 85 4.94 1.45 4.86
N GLN A 86 3.72 0.95 4.68
CA GLN A 86 3.29 0.31 3.43
C GLN A 86 3.21 1.33 2.30
N ALA A 87 2.66 2.53 2.56
CA ALA A 87 2.66 3.63 1.61
C ALA A 87 4.09 4.02 1.22
N CYS A 88 5.04 4.03 2.17
CA CYS A 88 6.43 4.32 1.86
C CYS A 88 7.08 3.21 1.00
N MET A 89 6.81 1.93 1.29
CA MET A 89 7.39 0.80 0.53
C MET A 89 6.88 0.71 -0.92
N SER A 90 5.75 1.34 -1.24
CA SER A 90 5.27 1.47 -2.63
C SER A 90 5.86 2.69 -3.35
N MET A 91 6.73 3.46 -2.70
CA MET A 91 7.41 4.59 -3.29
C MET A 91 8.80 4.24 -3.81
N ALA A 92 9.27 5.03 -4.77
CA ALA A 92 10.65 5.03 -5.23
C ALA A 92 11.11 6.45 -5.49
N VAL A 93 12.42 6.68 -5.39
CA VAL A 93 13.05 7.88 -5.92
C VAL A 93 13.13 7.71 -7.44
N ALA A 94 12.50 8.63 -8.17
CA ALA A 94 12.64 8.70 -9.63
C ALA A 94 14.12 8.89 -10.02
N PRO A 95 14.54 8.39 -11.20
CA PRO A 95 15.87 8.70 -11.68
C PRO A 95 16.03 10.21 -11.90
N ASP A 96 17.23 10.72 -11.67
CA ASP A 96 17.64 12.05 -12.10
C ASP A 96 18.89 11.96 -12.99
N LYS A 97 19.46 13.11 -13.40
CA LYS A 97 20.61 13.14 -14.32
C LYS A 97 21.86 12.44 -13.75
N ASN A 98 21.94 12.25 -12.43
CA ASN A 98 23.11 11.80 -11.72
C ASN A 98 22.86 10.48 -10.95
N SER A 99 21.63 9.95 -10.93
CA SER A 99 21.28 8.79 -10.11
C SER A 99 20.20 7.92 -10.75
N ALA A 100 20.42 6.61 -10.65
CA ALA A 100 19.44 5.61 -11.06
C ALA A 100 18.19 5.64 -10.15
N PRO A 101 17.03 5.15 -10.62
CA PRO A 101 15.85 5.03 -9.79
C PRO A 101 16.14 4.07 -8.64
N SER A 102 15.60 4.34 -7.45
CA SER A 102 15.77 3.47 -6.30
C SER A 102 14.46 3.31 -5.53
N PRO A 103 13.91 2.10 -5.42
CA PRO A 103 12.80 1.81 -4.50
C PRO A 103 13.13 2.20 -3.06
N ALA A 104 12.12 2.64 -2.31
CA ALA A 104 12.30 2.94 -0.90
C ALA A 104 12.75 1.69 -0.12
N THR A 105 13.69 1.88 0.81
CA THR A 105 14.17 0.81 1.69
C THR A 105 13.41 0.80 3.02
N SER A 106 13.47 -0.33 3.72
CA SER A 106 12.88 -0.47 5.05
C SER A 106 13.36 0.60 6.04
N GLU A 107 14.62 1.01 5.95
CA GLU A 107 15.23 2.05 6.78
C GLU A 107 14.64 3.43 6.46
N ALA A 108 14.50 3.76 5.17
CA ALA A 108 13.88 5.01 4.71
C ALA A 108 12.39 5.11 5.10
N CYS A 109 11.74 3.95 5.24
CA CYS A 109 10.34 3.79 5.63
C CYS A 109 10.12 3.52 7.12
N GLY A 110 11.19 3.49 7.92
CA GLY A 110 11.10 3.36 9.38
C GLY A 110 10.41 4.56 10.03
N SER A 111 10.05 4.44 11.32
CA SER A 111 9.28 5.44 12.06
C SER A 111 9.89 6.86 12.08
N GLY A 112 11.22 6.96 11.95
CA GLY A 112 11.98 8.21 11.84
C GLY A 112 12.50 8.54 10.43
N GLY A 113 12.21 7.71 9.43
CA GLY A 113 12.67 7.91 8.06
C GLY A 113 12.03 9.12 7.40
N ARG A 114 12.78 9.79 6.51
CA ARG A 114 12.33 11.02 5.82
C ARG A 114 11.01 10.79 5.06
N ALA A 115 10.89 9.67 4.35
CA ALA A 115 9.71 9.36 3.56
C ALA A 115 8.47 9.09 4.45
N ALA A 116 8.62 8.28 5.50
CA ALA A 116 7.55 8.03 6.46
C ALA A 116 7.08 9.32 7.16
N ASN A 117 8.01 10.22 7.53
CA ASN A 117 7.68 11.51 8.14
C ASN A 117 6.92 12.44 7.18
N MET A 118 7.30 12.45 5.91
CA MET A 118 6.57 13.20 4.88
C MET A 118 5.14 12.68 4.73
N LEU A 119 4.96 11.35 4.61
CA LEU A 119 3.64 10.74 4.51
C LEU A 119 2.78 11.00 5.76
N ARG A 120 3.37 11.01 6.95
CA ARG A 120 2.66 11.37 8.20
C ARG A 120 2.10 12.78 8.17
N ARG A 121 2.82 13.73 7.56
CA ARG A 121 2.36 15.12 7.42
C ARG A 121 1.28 15.27 6.35
N LEU A 122 1.33 14.44 5.31
CA LEU A 122 0.34 14.44 4.23
C LEU A 122 -0.96 13.75 4.61
N GLN A 123 -0.88 12.67 5.40
CA GLN A 123 -2.02 11.79 5.69
C GLN A 123 -3.29 12.53 6.14
N PRO A 124 -3.25 13.52 7.06
CA PRO A 124 -4.45 14.22 7.49
C PRO A 124 -5.18 14.93 6.34
N SER A 125 -4.45 15.44 5.35
CA SER A 125 -5.06 16.12 4.20
C SER A 125 -5.69 15.13 3.22
N PHE A 126 -5.25 13.87 3.19
CA PHE A 126 -5.67 12.86 2.21
C PHE A 126 -6.77 11.93 2.75
N THR A 127 -7.08 12.01 4.04
CA THR A 127 -8.10 11.16 4.69
C THR A 127 -9.45 11.90 4.77
N PRO A 128 -10.53 11.33 4.23
CA PRO A 128 -11.88 11.85 4.42
C PRO A 128 -12.26 11.86 5.91
N ALA A 129 -12.98 12.89 6.37
CA ALA A 129 -13.41 13.00 7.77
C ALA A 129 -14.23 11.80 8.29
N ASN A 130 -14.96 11.12 7.41
CA ASN A 130 -15.82 9.99 7.73
C ASN A 130 -15.32 8.66 7.13
N SER A 131 -14.02 8.53 6.86
CA SER A 131 -13.48 7.27 6.34
C SER A 131 -13.67 6.16 7.37
N GLY A 132 -14.38 5.09 6.98
CA GLY A 132 -14.49 3.88 7.80
C GLY A 132 -13.15 3.15 7.93
N THR A 133 -13.14 1.99 8.59
CA THR A 133 -11.92 1.17 8.75
C THR A 133 -11.44 0.52 7.45
N SER A 134 -12.27 0.50 6.40
CA SER A 134 -11.98 -0.09 5.10
C SER A 134 -12.41 0.85 3.95
N PRO A 135 -11.63 1.90 3.67
CA PRO A 135 -11.97 2.87 2.64
C PRO A 135 -11.90 2.25 1.24
N GLN A 136 -12.88 2.57 0.41
CA GLN A 136 -12.94 2.14 -0.99
C GLN A 136 -12.17 3.11 -1.87
N VAL A 137 -10.97 2.69 -2.30
CA VAL A 137 -10.13 3.48 -3.21
C VAL A 137 -10.31 3.02 -4.65
N LYS A 138 -10.70 3.93 -5.53
CA LYS A 138 -10.75 3.70 -6.98
C LYS A 138 -9.80 4.66 -7.69
N VAL A 139 -9.22 4.18 -8.76
CA VAL A 139 -8.31 4.92 -9.64
C VAL A 139 -8.81 4.68 -11.05
N ALA A 140 -9.03 5.74 -11.82
CA ALA A 140 -9.40 5.63 -13.22
C ALA A 140 -8.29 4.92 -14.02
N ASP A 141 -8.67 4.23 -15.09
CA ASP A 141 -7.70 3.63 -16.01
C ASP A 141 -6.84 4.72 -16.64
N VAL A 142 -5.53 4.48 -16.71
CA VAL A 142 -4.59 5.43 -17.29
C VAL A 142 -3.68 4.75 -18.29
N THR A 143 -3.25 5.49 -19.31
CA THR A 143 -2.31 4.99 -20.31
C THR A 143 -0.92 5.57 -20.03
N PRO A 144 0.07 4.73 -19.67
CA PRO A 144 1.44 5.19 -19.49
C PRO A 144 2.08 5.72 -20.76
N SER A 145 2.95 6.71 -20.60
CA SER A 145 3.85 7.18 -21.66
C SER A 145 5.30 7.07 -21.17
N GLY A 146 6.13 6.36 -21.93
CA GLY A 146 7.54 6.16 -21.61
C GLY A 146 7.79 5.53 -20.23
N GLY A 147 6.95 4.58 -19.81
CA GLY A 147 7.09 3.92 -18.51
C GLY A 147 6.71 4.80 -17.30
N THR A 148 6.06 5.94 -17.52
CA THR A 148 5.55 6.80 -16.44
C THR A 148 4.12 7.22 -16.70
N VAL A 149 3.41 7.60 -15.64
CA VAL A 149 2.08 8.19 -15.73
C VAL A 149 1.82 9.12 -14.56
N THR A 150 1.00 10.15 -14.75
CA THR A 150 0.50 10.98 -13.66
C THR A 150 -1.01 10.84 -13.61
N VAL A 151 -1.53 10.39 -12.46
CA VAL A 151 -2.96 10.27 -12.21
C VAL A 151 -3.41 11.54 -11.51
N SER A 152 -4.40 12.25 -12.07
CA SER A 152 -4.96 13.45 -11.42
C SER A 152 -5.66 13.09 -10.11
N GLY A 153 -5.63 14.01 -9.14
CA GLY A 153 -6.41 13.89 -7.90
C GLY A 153 -7.93 13.77 -8.14
N ASP A 154 -8.42 14.24 -9.29
CA ASP A 154 -9.83 14.06 -9.70
C ASP A 154 -10.13 12.66 -10.25
N GLN A 155 -9.11 11.88 -10.58
CA GLN A 155 -9.21 10.50 -11.10
C GLN A 155 -8.99 9.45 -10.00
N ILE A 156 -8.72 9.89 -8.77
CA ILE A 156 -8.55 9.03 -7.60
C ILE A 156 -9.70 9.34 -6.66
N THR A 157 -10.48 8.33 -6.27
CA THR A 157 -11.57 8.51 -5.31
C THR A 157 -11.38 7.65 -4.07
N VAL A 158 -11.70 8.20 -2.91
CA VAL A 158 -11.78 7.49 -1.63
C VAL A 158 -13.21 7.64 -1.11
N ASP A 159 -13.91 6.51 -0.94
CA ASP A 159 -15.32 6.48 -0.52
C ASP A 159 -16.23 7.40 -1.37
N GLY A 160 -15.95 7.44 -2.68
CA GLY A 160 -16.72 8.24 -3.66
C GLY A 160 -16.33 9.72 -3.75
N GLN A 161 -15.46 10.22 -2.87
CA GLN A 161 -14.93 11.59 -2.96
C GLN A 161 -13.61 11.61 -3.72
N THR A 162 -13.41 12.58 -4.62
CA THR A 162 -12.10 12.71 -5.28
C THR A 162 -11.02 13.13 -4.30
N LEU A 163 -9.78 12.73 -4.56
CA LEU A 163 -8.65 13.08 -3.71
C LEU A 163 -8.44 14.59 -3.64
N THR A 164 -8.68 15.30 -4.75
CA THR A 164 -8.70 16.77 -4.77
C THR A 164 -9.74 17.34 -3.82
N ALA A 165 -10.97 16.81 -3.82
CA ALA A 165 -12.04 17.27 -2.92
C ALA A 165 -11.74 17.00 -1.45
N ILE A 166 -11.11 15.86 -1.15
CA ILE A 166 -10.68 15.50 0.21
C ILE A 166 -9.61 16.48 0.69
N VAL A 167 -8.58 16.73 -0.12
CA VAL A 167 -7.50 17.70 0.21
C VAL A 167 -8.07 19.10 0.43
N LEU A 168 -9.00 19.55 -0.42
CA LEU A 168 -9.68 20.84 -0.24
C LEU A 168 -10.48 20.91 1.06
N SER A 169 -11.23 19.85 1.39
CA SER A 169 -12.04 19.80 2.61
C SER A 169 -11.22 19.82 3.89
N ASN A 170 -9.98 19.32 3.82
CA ASN A 170 -9.02 19.30 4.92
C ASN A 170 -8.05 20.50 4.91
N SER A 171 -8.22 21.45 3.99
CA SER A 171 -7.36 22.64 3.86
C SER A 171 -8.15 23.92 4.04
N THR A 172 -7.51 24.97 4.56
CA THR A 172 -8.11 26.30 4.64
C THR A 172 -7.57 27.19 3.52
N GLY A 173 -8.43 28.03 2.94
CA GLY A 173 -8.02 29.04 1.96
C GLY A 173 -7.71 28.53 0.55
N LEU A 174 -7.90 27.24 0.26
CA LEU A 174 -7.75 26.68 -1.08
C LEU A 174 -9.09 26.54 -1.78
N LYS A 175 -9.09 26.80 -3.10
CA LYS A 175 -10.23 26.56 -4.00
C LYS A 175 -9.82 25.57 -5.08
N LYS A 176 -10.78 24.89 -5.69
CA LYS A 176 -10.53 23.84 -6.68
C LYS A 176 -9.72 24.35 -7.87
N GLU A 177 -10.04 25.54 -8.36
CA GLU A 177 -9.35 26.21 -9.46
C GLU A 177 -7.88 26.55 -9.16
N ASN A 178 -7.53 26.65 -7.88
CA ASN A 178 -6.21 27.08 -7.41
C ASN A 178 -5.32 25.92 -6.97
N ILE A 179 -5.78 24.66 -7.08
CA ILE A 179 -5.01 23.49 -6.71
C ILE A 179 -4.91 22.50 -7.88
N GLY A 180 -3.69 22.08 -8.19
CA GLY A 180 -3.43 20.90 -9.00
C GLY A 180 -2.83 19.81 -8.13
N LEU A 181 -3.53 18.68 -8.00
CA LEU A 181 -3.06 17.47 -7.33
C LEU A 181 -2.86 16.36 -8.35
N GLY A 182 -1.74 15.64 -8.26
CA GLY A 182 -1.52 14.43 -9.05
C GLY A 182 -0.53 13.48 -8.38
N VAL A 183 -0.69 12.19 -8.63
CA VAL A 183 0.23 11.14 -8.16
C VAL A 183 0.96 10.59 -9.36
N LYS A 184 2.30 10.71 -9.37
CA LYS A 184 3.13 10.18 -10.44
C LYS A 184 3.54 8.76 -10.12
N ALA A 185 3.31 7.84 -11.04
CA ALA A 185 3.83 6.49 -11.00
C ALA A 185 4.89 6.28 -12.09
N GLY A 186 5.91 5.49 -11.77
CA GLY A 186 6.99 5.13 -12.69
C GLY A 186 7.29 3.63 -12.63
N ASN A 187 7.58 3.05 -13.80
CA ASN A 187 8.05 1.68 -13.91
C ASN A 187 9.57 1.64 -13.72
N ILE A 188 10.02 0.86 -12.73
CA ILE A 188 11.42 0.64 -12.41
C ILE A 188 11.63 -0.87 -12.45
N SER A 189 12.40 -1.34 -13.45
CA SER A 189 12.71 -2.76 -13.64
C SER A 189 11.48 -3.67 -13.66
N GLY A 190 10.42 -3.24 -14.36
CA GLY A 190 9.18 -4.02 -14.52
C GLY A 190 8.18 -3.88 -13.39
N LYS A 191 8.46 -3.09 -12.35
CA LYS A 191 7.53 -2.83 -11.23
C LYS A 191 7.14 -1.36 -11.16
N TRP A 192 5.88 -1.10 -10.85
CA TRP A 192 5.36 0.25 -10.67
C TRP A 192 5.55 0.76 -9.24
N TYR A 193 5.96 2.02 -9.12
CA TYR A 193 6.16 2.72 -7.86
C TYR A 193 5.53 4.11 -7.95
N VAL A 194 5.03 4.62 -6.81
CA VAL A 194 4.76 6.06 -6.68
C VAL A 194 6.10 6.78 -6.60
N THR A 195 6.33 7.71 -7.51
CA THR A 195 7.62 8.39 -7.65
C THR A 195 7.57 9.86 -7.27
N ASP A 196 6.38 10.47 -7.31
CA ASP A 196 6.17 11.87 -6.95
C ASP A 196 4.70 12.14 -6.60
N ILE A 197 4.48 13.17 -5.80
CA ILE A 197 3.15 13.72 -5.50
C ILE A 197 3.21 15.18 -5.93
N LYS A 198 2.55 15.47 -7.05
CA LYS A 198 2.48 16.80 -7.63
C LYS A 198 1.42 17.59 -6.90
N LEU A 199 1.85 18.61 -6.16
CA LEU A 199 0.99 19.65 -5.62
C LEU A 199 1.40 20.98 -6.27
N SER A 200 0.42 21.69 -6.82
CA SER A 200 0.61 23.03 -7.37
C SER A 200 -0.49 23.94 -6.84
N ILE A 201 -0.11 25.14 -6.42
CA ILE A 201 -1.02 26.19 -6.00
C ILE A 201 -0.88 27.34 -7.00
N ARG A 202 -2.00 27.89 -7.47
CA ARG A 202 -2.05 29.02 -8.39
C ARG A 202 -2.68 30.24 -7.74
#